data_AF-A0A4U1G6C3-F1
#
_entry.id   AF-A0A4U1G6C3-F1
#
_cell.length_a   1.000
_cell.length_b   1.000
_cell.length_c   1.000
_cell.angle_alpha   90.00
_cell.angle_beta   90.00
_cell.angle_gamma   90.00
#
_symmetry.space_group_name_H-M   'P 1'
#
loop_
_entity.id
_entity.type
_entity.pdbx_description
1 polymer ?
#
loop_
_entity_poly.entity_id
_entity_poly.type
_entity_poly.pdbx_seq_one_letter_code
_entity_poly.pdbx_strand_id
1 'polypeptide(L)'
;MKNKISYSNFVNAKCTLFFTFFLFSLTTFGQSQSNIIKKTEWNGMVSFVSKYGVMFQNQFGQTLELSDNNTAMIIGTPKVDFAIVNIDGKLTQKWITPLKGYPLGIGKFHGAILVIAAADKGFANNMTPIYKAYVLEEQTGKLISEKIIYEGNEDYLEDHDLFFAKDGSYFMMSVRHTEKKRKVGIFNTEKAESDFKSTTSFTLIDFDRQLNQREKTNPVIPKGESWMVSDYQSGRFLISAIDKAAGKLNVATYVASSPDPLVTVSIPIDLHKSGDIYSAKTISAPDSLINYMAIIYLNQNREVALSVAKIHFNTRTYSVINEVFDKKHMKELKDSFVASDKKNDDLTFSSPNFFGIRSVELYGNKLMVALSSRYVSSYNKIVITAESSMLLNVYDKNLKKQYHQFLPREFYNMTNQGFDVAFNLKGSTLKMLYNKKSNVNSDVVPIYSEMDIENGKILKMNKIMGAETNEDYFMNTKSVSWMDQSCVIPYLDRQRAFSIKLGMQMQLVNH
;
A
#
# COMPACT_ATOMS: atom_id res chain seq x y z
N MET A 1 -12.11 -68.48 -19.52
CA MET A 1 -12.24 -67.16 -18.85
C MET A 1 -11.36 -66.16 -19.60
N LYS A 2 -11.95 -65.27 -20.40
CA LYS A 2 -11.27 -64.15 -21.07
C LYS A 2 -12.08 -62.88 -20.80
N ASN A 3 -11.57 -62.00 -19.95
CA ASN A 3 -12.19 -60.71 -19.67
C ASN A 3 -11.84 -59.72 -20.79
N LYS A 4 -12.87 -59.24 -21.49
CA LYS A 4 -12.83 -58.04 -22.33
C LYS A 4 -12.92 -56.83 -21.40
N ILE A 5 -11.87 -56.02 -21.33
CA ILE A 5 -11.92 -54.68 -20.73
C ILE A 5 -12.38 -53.70 -21.80
N SER A 6 -13.45 -52.96 -21.49
CA SER A 6 -14.09 -51.95 -22.35
C SER A 6 -13.19 -50.75 -22.57
N TYR A 7 -12.96 -50.40 -23.85
CA TYR A 7 -12.23 -49.22 -24.31
C TYR A 7 -13.09 -47.92 -24.33
N SER A 8 -14.33 -47.93 -23.83
CA SER A 8 -15.25 -46.79 -23.98
C SER A 8 -15.04 -45.65 -22.97
N ASN A 9 -14.31 -45.85 -21.88
CA ASN A 9 -14.17 -44.84 -20.82
C ASN A 9 -12.96 -43.91 -20.98
N PHE A 10 -12.00 -44.25 -21.84
CA PHE A 10 -10.78 -43.45 -22.02
C PHE A 10 -10.93 -42.31 -23.05
N VAL A 11 -11.90 -42.42 -23.96
CA VAL A 11 -12.16 -41.41 -25.01
C VAL A 11 -13.05 -40.27 -24.50
N ASN A 12 -13.99 -40.56 -23.60
CA ASN A 12 -14.86 -39.54 -22.99
C ASN A 12 -14.11 -38.59 -22.04
N ALA A 13 -13.14 -39.10 -21.25
CA ALA A 13 -12.38 -38.25 -20.34
C ALA A 13 -11.49 -37.22 -21.07
N LYS A 14 -10.93 -37.57 -22.23
CA LYS A 14 -10.11 -36.66 -23.04
C LYS A 14 -10.95 -35.62 -23.79
N CYS A 15 -12.14 -35.99 -24.29
CA CYS A 15 -13.03 -35.02 -24.94
C CYS A 15 -13.59 -34.00 -23.94
N THR A 16 -13.94 -34.40 -22.72
CA THR A 16 -14.42 -33.46 -21.69
C THR A 16 -13.32 -32.53 -21.21
N LEU A 17 -12.08 -33.01 -21.05
CA LEU A 17 -10.93 -32.15 -20.70
C LEU A 17 -10.61 -31.15 -21.81
N PHE A 18 -10.68 -31.57 -23.08
CA PHE A 18 -10.46 -30.69 -24.22
C PHE A 18 -11.58 -29.66 -24.38
N PHE A 19 -12.84 -30.03 -24.17
CA PHE A 19 -13.97 -29.09 -24.19
C PHE A 19 -13.95 -28.11 -23.02
N THR A 20 -13.47 -28.53 -21.84
CA THR A 20 -13.34 -27.63 -20.68
C THR A 20 -12.18 -26.65 -20.86
N PHE A 21 -11.04 -27.09 -21.42
CA PHE A 21 -9.94 -26.20 -21.81
C PHE A 21 -10.35 -25.26 -22.94
N PHE A 22 -11.12 -25.72 -23.92
CA PHE A 22 -11.63 -24.92 -25.02
C PHE A 22 -12.62 -23.84 -24.56
N LEU A 23 -13.53 -24.17 -23.63
CA LEU A 23 -14.43 -23.19 -23.00
C LEU A 23 -13.70 -22.20 -22.07
N PHE A 24 -12.63 -22.63 -21.39
CA PHE A 24 -11.72 -21.70 -20.68
C PHE A 24 -10.98 -20.76 -21.62
N SER A 25 -10.55 -21.25 -22.80
CA SER A 25 -9.94 -20.40 -23.82
C SER A 25 -10.95 -19.44 -24.46
N LEU A 26 -12.23 -19.83 -24.61
CA LEU A 26 -13.26 -18.95 -25.18
C LEU A 26 -13.74 -17.86 -24.21
N THR A 27 -13.76 -18.13 -22.90
CA THR A 27 -14.07 -17.09 -21.89
C THR A 27 -12.95 -16.07 -21.71
N THR A 28 -11.70 -16.45 -22.00
CA THR A 28 -10.57 -15.51 -22.06
C THR A 28 -10.44 -14.79 -23.41
N PHE A 29 -10.82 -15.42 -24.53
CA PHE A 29 -10.82 -14.75 -25.84
C PHE A 29 -11.95 -13.73 -26.03
N GLY A 30 -13.15 -13.98 -25.48
CA GLY A 30 -14.31 -13.09 -25.63
C GLY A 30 -14.23 -11.77 -24.85
N GLN A 31 -13.34 -11.65 -23.85
CA GLN A 31 -13.20 -10.43 -23.04
C GLN A 31 -12.24 -9.39 -23.64
N SER A 32 -11.42 -9.80 -24.61
CA SER A 32 -10.40 -8.94 -25.25
C SER A 32 -10.96 -7.79 -26.10
N GLN A 33 -12.24 -7.80 -26.47
CA GLN A 33 -12.83 -6.76 -27.33
C GLN A 33 -13.27 -5.47 -26.59
N SER A 34 -13.26 -5.45 -25.25
CA SER A 34 -13.84 -4.34 -24.46
C SER A 34 -12.85 -3.55 -23.59
N ASN A 35 -11.54 -3.79 -23.69
CA ASN A 35 -10.52 -3.22 -22.77
C ASN A 35 -10.83 -3.47 -21.27
N ILE A 36 -11.71 -4.43 -20.96
CA ILE A 36 -12.21 -4.72 -19.62
C ILE A 36 -12.24 -6.24 -19.41
N ILE A 37 -11.68 -6.70 -18.30
CA ILE A 37 -11.85 -8.07 -17.79
C ILE A 37 -12.95 -8.04 -16.73
N LYS A 38 -14.10 -8.63 -17.04
CA LYS A 38 -15.31 -8.62 -16.18
C LYS A 38 -15.38 -9.87 -15.30
N LYS A 39 -15.74 -9.65 -14.01
CA LYS A 39 -16.29 -10.67 -13.07
C LYS A 39 -15.53 -12.00 -13.02
N THR A 40 -14.21 -11.99 -13.05
CA THR A 40 -13.48 -13.10 -12.43
C THR A 40 -13.88 -13.10 -10.94
N GLU A 41 -14.53 -14.17 -10.48
CA GLU A 41 -14.79 -14.38 -9.05
C GLU A 41 -13.45 -14.58 -8.36
N TRP A 42 -12.82 -13.48 -7.96
CA TRP A 42 -11.62 -13.49 -7.15
C TRP A 42 -12.07 -13.68 -5.69
N ASN A 43 -11.51 -14.66 -4.99
CA ASN A 43 -11.74 -14.79 -3.55
C ASN A 43 -10.92 -13.72 -2.80
N GLY A 44 -11.24 -12.44 -3.01
CA GLY A 44 -10.73 -11.37 -2.17
C GLY A 44 -11.56 -11.32 -0.89
N MET A 45 -10.94 -11.54 0.26
CA MET A 45 -11.55 -11.19 1.55
C MET A 45 -11.07 -9.79 1.93
N VAL A 46 -12.00 -8.87 2.21
CA VAL A 46 -11.66 -7.68 2.99
C VAL A 46 -11.25 -8.16 4.38
N SER A 47 -10.03 -7.81 4.80
CA SER A 47 -9.68 -7.88 6.22
C SER A 47 -10.65 -6.99 6.98
N PHE A 48 -11.41 -7.58 7.91
CA PHE A 48 -12.16 -6.80 8.89
C PHE A 48 -11.16 -5.95 9.66
N VAL A 49 -11.16 -4.65 9.36
CA VAL A 49 -10.42 -3.69 10.15
C VAL A 49 -11.17 -3.55 11.46
N SER A 50 -10.54 -4.06 12.51
CA SER A 50 -10.86 -3.69 13.88
C SER A 50 -10.83 -2.17 13.98
N LYS A 51 -11.58 -1.61 14.91
CA LYS A 51 -11.59 -0.18 15.31
C LYS A 51 -10.19 0.42 15.62
N TYR A 52 -9.10 -0.34 15.44
CA TYR A 52 -7.82 -0.21 16.11
C TYR A 52 -6.60 -0.33 15.17
N GLY A 53 -6.77 -0.08 13.86
CA GLY A 53 -5.65 0.22 12.97
C GLY A 53 -4.86 -0.97 12.40
N VAL A 54 -5.21 -2.22 12.72
CA VAL A 54 -4.58 -3.39 12.08
C VAL A 54 -5.31 -3.73 10.80
N MET A 55 -4.89 -3.09 9.70
CA MET A 55 -5.27 -3.51 8.36
C MET A 55 -4.24 -4.51 7.86
N PHE A 56 -4.51 -5.81 7.95
CA PHE A 56 -3.88 -6.73 6.99
C PHE A 56 -4.35 -6.30 5.61
N GLN A 57 -3.45 -5.68 4.84
CA GLN A 57 -3.76 -5.18 3.53
C GLN A 57 -4.19 -6.36 2.67
N ASN A 58 -5.28 -6.19 1.93
CA ASN A 58 -5.64 -7.15 0.91
C ASN A 58 -4.56 -7.07 -0.18
N GLN A 59 -3.68 -8.07 -0.24
CA GLN A 59 -2.59 -8.08 -1.22
C GLN A 59 -3.05 -8.56 -2.60
N PHE A 60 -4.30 -9.01 -2.73
CA PHE A 60 -4.89 -9.27 -4.05
C PHE A 60 -5.00 -7.96 -4.84
N GLY A 61 -4.51 -8.00 -6.07
CA GLY A 61 -4.34 -6.84 -6.93
C GLY A 61 -2.99 -6.15 -6.76
N GLN A 62 -2.12 -6.53 -5.81
CA GLN A 62 -0.75 -6.00 -5.84
C GLN A 62 -0.04 -6.36 -7.15
N THR A 63 0.71 -5.40 -7.67
CA THR A 63 1.33 -5.47 -8.98
C THR A 63 2.83 -5.25 -8.89
N LEU A 64 3.56 -5.95 -9.73
CA LEU A 64 4.98 -5.75 -9.96
C LEU A 64 5.23 -5.45 -11.43
N GLU A 65 5.77 -4.27 -11.71
CA GLU A 65 6.20 -3.90 -13.06
C GLU A 65 7.39 -4.76 -13.49
N LEU A 66 7.23 -5.49 -14.59
CA LEU A 66 8.29 -6.33 -15.15
C LEU A 66 9.07 -5.54 -16.20
N SER A 67 8.34 -4.86 -17.08
CA SER A 67 8.81 -3.97 -18.15
C SER A 67 7.76 -2.90 -18.42
N ASP A 68 8.06 -1.89 -19.24
CA ASP A 68 7.18 -0.77 -19.61
C ASP A 68 5.76 -1.18 -20.08
N ASN A 69 5.62 -2.42 -20.57
CA ASN A 69 4.37 -2.97 -21.12
C ASN A 69 3.90 -4.27 -20.46
N ASN A 70 4.55 -4.77 -19.41
CA ASN A 70 4.14 -6.02 -18.74
C ASN A 70 4.16 -5.88 -17.23
N THR A 71 3.18 -6.50 -16.57
CA THR A 71 3.03 -6.45 -15.11
C THR A 71 2.64 -7.82 -14.58
N ALA A 72 3.32 -8.27 -13.53
CA ALA A 72 2.87 -9.40 -12.72
C ALA A 72 1.87 -8.93 -11.65
N MET A 73 0.82 -9.69 -11.40
CA MET A 73 -0.22 -9.34 -10.44
C MET A 73 -0.61 -10.53 -9.57
N ILE A 74 -0.81 -10.27 -8.28
CA ILE A 74 -1.34 -11.25 -7.33
C ILE A 74 -2.86 -11.33 -7.48
N ILE A 75 -3.37 -12.54 -7.68
CA ILE A 75 -4.80 -12.77 -7.94
C ILE A 75 -5.34 -13.97 -7.13
N GLY A 76 -6.58 -13.92 -6.62
CA GLY A 76 -7.14 -14.96 -5.74
C GLY A 76 -7.84 -16.11 -6.47
N THR A 77 -7.46 -17.37 -6.26
CA THR A 77 -8.01 -18.49 -7.04
C THR A 77 -8.89 -19.41 -6.18
N PRO A 78 -10.10 -19.81 -6.63
CA PRO A 78 -11.00 -20.63 -5.81
C PRO A 78 -10.48 -22.02 -5.41
N LYS A 79 -9.50 -22.57 -6.14
CA LYS A 79 -9.03 -23.95 -5.98
C LYS A 79 -7.64 -24.10 -5.36
N VAL A 80 -6.84 -23.03 -5.33
CA VAL A 80 -5.40 -23.10 -5.01
C VAL A 80 -4.96 -22.06 -3.98
N ASP A 81 -5.86 -21.19 -3.55
CA ASP A 81 -5.67 -19.98 -2.74
C ASP A 81 -5.39 -18.74 -3.61
N PHE A 82 -4.27 -18.72 -4.35
CA PHE A 82 -3.92 -17.59 -5.21
C PHE A 82 -3.09 -17.97 -6.45
N ALA A 83 -2.79 -17.00 -7.30
CA ALA A 83 -1.88 -17.14 -8.43
C ALA A 83 -1.18 -15.81 -8.71
N ILE A 84 -0.07 -15.89 -9.45
CA ILE A 84 0.54 -14.73 -10.11
C ILE A 84 0.21 -14.80 -11.59
N VAL A 85 -0.32 -13.71 -12.14
CA VAL A 85 -0.61 -13.57 -13.56
C VAL A 85 0.27 -12.48 -14.16
N ASN A 86 0.83 -12.73 -15.34
CA ASN A 86 1.47 -11.70 -16.15
C ASN A 86 0.48 -11.21 -17.21
N ILE A 87 0.22 -9.91 -17.20
CA ILE A 87 -0.62 -9.22 -18.18
C ILE A 87 0.19 -8.16 -18.92
N ASP A 88 -0.07 -8.00 -20.20
CA ASP A 88 0.49 -6.91 -20.99
C ASP A 88 -0.40 -5.65 -20.98
N GLY A 89 0.07 -4.58 -21.64
CA GLY A 89 -0.67 -3.33 -21.82
C GLY A 89 -1.94 -3.40 -22.68
N LYS A 90 -2.33 -4.60 -23.11
CA LYS A 90 -3.62 -4.90 -23.75
C LYS A 90 -4.47 -5.84 -22.90
N LEU A 91 -4.13 -6.03 -21.63
CA LEU A 91 -4.72 -7.01 -20.71
C LEU A 91 -4.65 -8.46 -21.20
N THR A 92 -3.70 -8.78 -22.08
CA THR A 92 -3.50 -10.16 -22.55
C THR A 92 -2.69 -10.93 -21.51
N GLN A 93 -3.27 -12.00 -20.99
CA GLN A 93 -2.56 -12.93 -20.11
C GLN A 93 -1.42 -13.62 -20.88
N LYS A 94 -0.17 -13.45 -20.44
CA LYS A 94 1.00 -14.15 -20.99
C LYS A 94 1.21 -15.51 -20.34
N TRP A 95 1.12 -15.54 -19.01
CA TRP A 95 1.23 -16.76 -18.21
C TRP A 95 0.53 -16.59 -16.87
N ILE A 96 0.25 -17.71 -16.20
CA ILE A 96 -0.34 -17.75 -14.87
C ILE A 96 0.30 -18.89 -14.07
N THR A 97 0.66 -18.60 -12.83
CA THR A 97 1.29 -19.57 -11.92
C THR A 97 0.49 -19.66 -10.62
N PRO A 98 -0.24 -20.76 -10.38
CA PRO A 98 -0.99 -20.96 -9.15
C PRO A 98 -0.05 -21.25 -7.98
N LEU A 99 -0.31 -20.62 -6.82
CA LEU A 99 0.48 -20.71 -5.59
C LEU A 99 -0.45 -20.90 -4.39
N LYS A 100 0.10 -21.44 -3.29
CA LYS A 100 -0.66 -21.77 -2.08
C LYS A 100 -0.38 -20.80 -0.93
N GLY A 101 -1.34 -20.65 -0.03
CA GLY A 101 -1.24 -19.79 1.14
C GLY A 101 -1.85 -18.41 0.95
N TYR A 102 -1.49 -17.46 1.81
CA TYR A 102 -2.02 -16.09 1.78
C TYR A 102 -0.91 -15.10 1.34
N PRO A 103 -1.06 -14.39 0.22
CA PRO A 103 -0.01 -13.50 -0.27
C PRO A 103 0.24 -12.33 0.69
N LEU A 104 1.52 -12.08 0.97
CA LEU A 104 2.01 -11.00 1.82
C LEU A 104 2.68 -9.87 1.00
N GLY A 105 3.33 -10.22 -0.12
CA GLY A 105 3.92 -9.23 -1.03
C GLY A 105 4.55 -9.86 -2.28
N ILE A 106 4.84 -9.01 -3.27
CA ILE A 106 5.53 -9.35 -4.52
C ILE A 106 6.62 -8.31 -4.82
N GLY A 107 7.78 -8.74 -5.29
CA GLY A 107 8.90 -7.87 -5.65
C GLY A 107 9.89 -8.53 -6.62
N LYS A 108 10.89 -7.77 -7.08
CA LYS A 108 12.03 -8.32 -7.84
C LYS A 108 13.08 -8.85 -6.87
N PHE A 109 13.72 -9.96 -7.23
CA PHE A 109 14.88 -10.48 -6.51
C PHE A 109 15.80 -11.22 -7.49
N HIS A 110 17.01 -10.70 -7.70
CA HIS A 110 18.03 -11.22 -8.60
C HIS A 110 17.53 -11.61 -10.00
N GLY A 111 16.72 -10.75 -10.62
CA GLY A 111 16.17 -10.97 -11.97
C GLY A 111 15.00 -11.95 -12.04
N ALA A 112 14.49 -12.39 -10.89
CA ALA A 112 13.28 -13.20 -10.78
C ALA A 112 12.18 -12.44 -10.03
N ILE A 113 10.96 -12.97 -10.09
CA ILE A 113 9.84 -12.49 -9.29
C ILE A 113 9.85 -13.25 -7.97
N LEU A 114 9.92 -12.52 -6.86
CA LEU A 114 9.81 -13.05 -5.50
C LEU A 114 8.43 -12.76 -4.94
N VAL A 115 7.73 -13.80 -4.49
CA VAL A 115 6.43 -13.69 -3.84
C VAL A 115 6.54 -14.28 -2.44
N ILE A 116 6.09 -13.52 -1.44
CA ILE A 116 6.04 -13.98 -0.05
C ILE A 116 4.58 -14.29 0.30
N ALA A 117 4.34 -15.43 0.93
CA ALA A 117 3.03 -15.84 1.39
C ALA A 117 3.08 -16.51 2.76
N ALA A 118 2.05 -16.32 3.59
CA ALA A 118 1.85 -17.08 4.80
C ALA A 118 1.28 -18.48 4.47
N ALA A 119 1.65 -19.49 5.26
CA ALA A 119 1.25 -20.88 5.03
C ALA A 119 -0.27 -21.10 5.05
N ASP A 120 -1.00 -20.35 5.86
CA ASP A 120 -2.46 -20.40 5.95
C ASP A 120 -3.07 -19.02 6.25
N LYS A 121 -4.41 -18.96 6.15
CA LYS A 121 -5.22 -17.86 6.66
C LYS A 121 -6.11 -18.39 7.78
N GLY A 122 -5.73 -18.15 9.03
CA GLY A 122 -6.61 -18.43 10.17
C GLY A 122 -7.89 -17.60 10.14
N PHE A 123 -8.99 -18.15 10.70
CA PHE A 123 -10.20 -17.38 10.98
C PHE A 123 -9.86 -16.23 11.95
N ALA A 124 -10.34 -15.02 11.68
CA ALA A 124 -10.02 -13.78 12.41
C ALA A 124 -8.60 -13.19 12.22
N ASN A 125 -7.99 -13.35 11.04
CA ASN A 125 -6.71 -12.71 10.66
C ASN A 125 -5.49 -13.15 11.50
N ASN A 126 -5.58 -14.28 12.18
CA ASN A 126 -4.46 -14.91 12.84
C ASN A 126 -3.70 -15.79 11.83
N MET A 127 -2.88 -15.20 10.97
CA MET A 127 -2.02 -15.96 10.04
C MET A 127 -0.97 -16.72 10.82
N THR A 128 -0.83 -18.04 10.64
CA THR A 128 0.29 -18.78 11.23
C THR A 128 1.60 -18.11 10.80
N PRO A 129 2.56 -17.86 11.71
CA PRO A 129 3.78 -17.09 11.42
C PRO A 129 4.82 -17.92 10.63
N ILE A 130 4.35 -18.71 9.67
CA ILE A 130 5.20 -19.47 8.76
C ILE A 130 5.11 -18.78 7.41
N TYR A 131 6.20 -18.13 7.01
CA TYR A 131 6.28 -17.40 5.75
C TYR A 131 7.12 -18.17 4.75
N LYS A 132 6.58 -18.24 3.55
CA LYS A 132 7.13 -18.98 2.43
C LYS A 132 7.42 -18.03 1.28
N ALA A 133 8.57 -18.21 0.67
CA ALA A 133 8.98 -17.53 -0.54
C ALA A 133 8.79 -18.43 -1.76
N TYR A 134 8.25 -17.85 -2.82
CA TYR A 134 8.15 -18.44 -4.15
C TYR A 134 8.98 -17.59 -5.12
N VAL A 135 9.89 -18.22 -5.84
CA VAL A 135 10.71 -17.56 -6.87
C VAL A 135 10.21 -18.01 -8.23
N LEU A 136 9.74 -17.07 -9.06
CA LEU A 136 9.22 -17.33 -10.39
C LEU A 136 10.15 -16.73 -11.45
N GLU A 137 10.36 -17.45 -12.54
CA GLU A 137 11.01 -16.92 -13.74
C GLU A 137 10.15 -15.82 -14.35
N GLU A 138 10.74 -14.65 -14.63
CA GLU A 138 9.99 -13.49 -15.12
C GLU A 138 9.34 -13.73 -16.49
N GLN A 139 10.05 -14.40 -17.41
CA GLN A 139 9.59 -14.59 -18.78
C GLN A 139 8.44 -15.60 -18.89
N THR A 140 8.49 -16.69 -18.11
CA THR A 140 7.54 -17.81 -18.26
C THR A 140 6.58 -17.99 -17.08
N GLY A 141 6.86 -17.35 -15.94
CA GLY A 141 6.16 -17.57 -14.69
C GLY A 141 6.51 -18.90 -14.01
N LYS A 142 7.42 -19.71 -14.57
CA LYS A 142 7.77 -21.01 -14.03
C LYS A 142 8.31 -20.87 -12.60
N LEU A 143 7.76 -21.67 -11.68
CA LEU A 143 8.28 -21.78 -10.32
C LEU A 143 9.70 -22.37 -10.34
N ILE A 144 10.68 -21.56 -9.93
CA ILE A 144 12.09 -21.92 -9.81
C ILE A 144 12.33 -22.60 -8.47
N SER A 145 11.85 -21.99 -7.39
CA SER A 145 12.03 -22.52 -6.04
C SER A 145 10.92 -22.10 -5.09
N GLU A 146 10.67 -22.93 -4.09
CA GLU A 146 9.76 -22.70 -2.97
C GLU A 146 10.51 -22.98 -1.67
N LYS A 147 10.44 -22.06 -0.70
CA LYS A 147 11.20 -22.19 0.56
C LYS A 147 10.49 -21.52 1.73
N ILE A 148 10.49 -22.18 2.89
CA ILE A 148 10.13 -21.51 4.16
C ILE A 148 11.28 -20.59 4.54
N ILE A 149 10.99 -19.30 4.65
CA ILE A 149 11.99 -18.26 4.96
C ILE A 149 11.88 -17.76 6.40
N TYR A 150 10.78 -18.07 7.08
CA TYR A 150 10.55 -17.65 8.46
C TYR A 150 9.54 -18.55 9.15
N GLU A 151 9.84 -18.88 10.40
CA GLU A 151 8.97 -19.57 11.35
C GLU A 151 9.01 -18.76 12.65
N GLY A 152 7.89 -18.12 12.99
CA GLY A 152 7.77 -17.23 14.14
C GLY A 152 7.00 -17.84 15.30
N ASN A 153 6.54 -16.97 16.21
CA ASN A 153 5.91 -17.36 17.46
C ASN A 153 4.40 -17.68 17.30
N GLU A 154 4.03 -18.92 17.65
CA GLU A 154 2.63 -19.38 17.56
C GLU A 154 1.70 -18.83 18.66
N ASP A 155 2.25 -18.33 19.77
CA ASP A 155 1.47 -17.85 20.92
C ASP A 155 1.05 -16.39 20.77
N TYR A 156 1.88 -15.58 20.14
CA TYR A 156 1.70 -14.13 20.03
C TYR A 156 1.58 -13.67 18.58
N LEU A 157 0.91 -12.54 18.39
CA LEU A 157 0.83 -11.91 17.08
C LEU A 157 2.16 -11.24 16.73
N GLU A 158 2.54 -11.43 15.48
CA GLU A 158 3.69 -10.80 14.85
C GLU A 158 3.21 -9.94 13.69
N ASP A 159 3.83 -8.78 13.56
CA ASP A 159 3.65 -7.85 12.46
C ASP A 159 4.93 -7.86 11.61
N HIS A 160 4.81 -7.79 10.29
CA HIS A 160 5.96 -7.88 9.40
C HIS A 160 5.93 -6.79 8.33
N ASP A 161 7.12 -6.36 7.93
CA ASP A 161 7.32 -5.52 6.76
C ASP A 161 8.27 -6.23 5.79
N LEU A 162 7.95 -6.14 4.50
CA LEU A 162 8.73 -6.72 3.41
C LEU A 162 9.36 -5.58 2.61
N PHE A 163 10.68 -5.64 2.44
CA PHE A 163 11.45 -4.63 1.74
C PHE A 163 12.11 -5.26 0.51
N PHE A 164 11.68 -4.85 -0.68
CA PHE A 164 12.22 -5.29 -1.96
C PHE A 164 13.00 -4.15 -2.61
N ALA A 165 14.25 -4.41 -2.98
CA ALA A 165 14.99 -3.48 -3.81
C ALA A 165 14.29 -3.33 -5.17
N LYS A 166 14.21 -2.10 -5.70
CA LYS A 166 13.58 -1.87 -7.02
C LYS A 166 14.30 -2.61 -8.15
N ASP A 167 15.62 -2.71 -8.06
CA ASP A 167 16.48 -3.46 -8.99
C ASP A 167 16.57 -4.96 -8.68
N GLY A 168 15.95 -5.41 -7.58
CA GLY A 168 16.02 -6.77 -7.07
C GLY A 168 17.36 -7.16 -6.46
N SER A 169 18.23 -6.21 -6.12
CA SER A 169 19.55 -6.49 -5.52
C SER A 169 19.50 -7.12 -4.13
N TYR A 170 18.44 -6.85 -3.35
CA TYR A 170 18.22 -7.44 -2.02
C TYR A 170 16.73 -7.71 -1.75
N PHE A 171 16.49 -8.58 -0.78
CA PHE A 171 15.20 -8.75 -0.11
C PHE A 171 15.47 -8.81 1.39
N MET A 172 14.73 -8.00 2.14
CA MET A 172 14.84 -7.89 3.59
C MET A 172 13.47 -7.96 4.23
N MET A 173 13.42 -8.43 5.46
CA MET A 173 12.19 -8.50 6.25
C MET A 173 12.43 -7.96 7.65
N SER A 174 11.45 -7.24 8.20
CA SER A 174 11.39 -6.99 9.63
C SER A 174 10.21 -7.69 10.26
N VAL A 175 10.39 -8.15 11.50
CA VAL A 175 9.33 -8.77 12.29
C VAL A 175 9.25 -8.09 13.66
N ARG A 176 8.07 -7.60 13.99
CA ARG A 176 7.70 -7.04 15.29
C ARG A 176 6.88 -8.07 16.05
N HIS A 177 7.39 -8.50 17.19
CA HIS A 177 6.67 -9.32 18.13
C HIS A 177 5.86 -8.42 19.08
N THR A 178 4.55 -8.63 19.12
CA THR A 178 3.64 -7.87 20.01
C THR A 178 3.37 -8.61 21.32
N GLU A 179 2.82 -7.93 22.33
CA GLU A 179 2.36 -8.59 23.57
C GLU A 179 1.01 -9.30 23.41
N LYS A 180 0.35 -9.11 22.26
CA LYS A 180 -0.98 -9.65 22.01
C LYS A 180 -0.94 -11.14 21.67
N LYS A 181 -1.51 -11.96 22.54
CA LYS A 181 -1.70 -13.39 22.31
C LYS A 181 -2.70 -13.69 21.18
N ARG A 182 -2.43 -14.71 20.36
CA ARG A 182 -3.29 -15.12 19.24
C ARG A 182 -4.66 -15.67 19.67
N LYS A 183 -4.71 -16.39 20.80
CA LYS A 183 -5.88 -17.20 21.23
C LYS A 183 -6.84 -16.48 22.20
N VAL A 184 -6.68 -15.18 22.47
CA VAL A 184 -7.53 -14.49 23.46
C VAL A 184 -8.82 -13.97 22.82
N GLY A 185 -9.96 -14.36 23.40
CA GLY A 185 -11.30 -14.01 22.90
C GLY A 185 -11.61 -12.51 22.87
N ILE A 186 -12.62 -12.14 22.09
CA ILE A 186 -13.04 -10.78 21.68
C ILE A 186 -13.50 -9.88 22.86
N PHE A 187 -13.43 -10.34 24.11
CA PHE A 187 -14.16 -9.74 25.23
C PHE A 187 -13.47 -8.56 25.95
N ASN A 188 -12.27 -8.13 25.54
CA ASN A 188 -11.66 -6.92 26.11
C ASN A 188 -10.83 -6.13 25.07
N THR A 189 -11.49 -5.19 24.38
CA THR A 189 -10.96 -4.54 23.17
C THR A 189 -9.87 -3.50 23.43
N GLU A 190 -9.93 -2.78 24.56
CA GLU A 190 -8.93 -1.75 24.89
C GLU A 190 -7.59 -2.36 25.29
N LYS A 191 -7.60 -3.40 26.14
CA LYS A 191 -6.39 -4.16 26.46
C LYS A 191 -5.77 -4.80 25.22
N ALA A 192 -6.59 -5.38 24.35
CA ALA A 192 -6.12 -5.97 23.10
C ALA A 192 -5.50 -4.94 22.14
N GLU A 193 -5.89 -3.67 22.21
CA GLU A 193 -5.25 -2.59 21.44
C GLU A 193 -3.90 -2.22 22.05
N SER A 194 -3.84 -2.04 23.37
CA SER A 194 -2.60 -1.76 24.08
C SER A 194 -1.56 -2.87 23.85
N ASP A 195 -1.95 -4.14 24.04
CA ASP A 195 -1.08 -5.30 23.88
C ASP A 195 -0.56 -5.44 22.43
N PHE A 196 -1.33 -4.99 21.43
CA PHE A 196 -0.90 -5.00 20.03
C PHE A 196 0.10 -3.87 19.72
N LYS A 197 -0.09 -2.70 20.34
CA LYS A 197 0.82 -1.55 20.19
C LYS A 197 2.13 -1.76 20.95
N SER A 198 2.10 -2.53 22.04
CA SER A 198 3.30 -2.97 22.76
C SER A 198 4.19 -3.86 21.90
N THR A 199 5.50 -3.65 22.00
CA THR A 199 6.52 -4.43 21.28
C THR A 199 7.42 -5.13 22.28
N THR A 200 7.50 -6.45 22.21
CA THR A 200 8.37 -7.26 23.07
C THR A 200 9.76 -7.42 22.46
N SER A 201 9.81 -7.58 21.13
CA SER A 201 11.04 -7.66 20.37
C SER A 201 10.81 -7.21 18.93
N PHE A 202 11.88 -6.76 18.30
CA PHE A 202 11.89 -6.40 16.90
C PHE A 202 13.14 -7.00 16.27
N THR A 203 12.97 -7.63 15.11
CA THR A 203 14.03 -8.34 14.42
C THR A 203 14.12 -7.88 12.97
N LEU A 204 15.35 -7.64 12.50
CA LEU A 204 15.68 -7.41 11.11
C LEU A 204 16.34 -8.68 10.54
N ILE A 205 15.92 -9.07 9.34
CA ILE A 205 16.37 -10.28 8.66
C ILE A 205 16.79 -9.92 7.24
N ASP A 206 18.03 -10.25 6.89
CA ASP A 206 18.58 -10.16 5.53
C ASP A 206 18.67 -11.55 4.91
N PHE A 207 18.44 -11.64 3.60
CA PHE A 207 18.41 -12.90 2.88
C PHE A 207 19.48 -12.95 1.78
N ASP A 208 20.17 -14.09 1.68
CA ASP A 208 21.06 -14.35 0.55
C ASP A 208 20.28 -14.69 -0.73
N ARG A 209 20.99 -14.90 -1.85
CA ARG A 209 20.37 -15.22 -3.15
C ARG A 209 19.55 -16.50 -3.14
N GLN A 210 19.88 -17.43 -2.25
CA GLN A 210 19.20 -18.71 -2.04
C GLN A 210 18.11 -18.61 -0.96
N LEU A 211 17.78 -17.38 -0.53
CA LEU A 211 16.80 -17.06 0.50
C LEU A 211 17.13 -17.73 1.84
N ASN A 212 18.41 -18.00 2.14
CA ASN A 212 18.82 -18.32 3.51
C ASN A 212 18.87 -17.02 4.31
N GLN A 213 18.49 -17.08 5.58
CA GLN A 213 18.71 -15.97 6.50
C GLN A 213 20.22 -15.77 6.65
N ARG A 214 20.74 -14.70 6.07
CA ARG A 214 22.16 -14.38 6.11
C ARG A 214 22.52 -13.77 7.46
N GLU A 215 21.71 -12.82 7.90
CA GLU A 215 21.87 -12.10 9.16
C GLU A 215 20.50 -11.95 9.83
N LYS A 216 20.49 -12.06 11.15
CA LYS A 216 19.32 -11.86 11.99
C LYS A 216 19.71 -11.05 13.21
N THR A 217 19.16 -9.85 13.33
CA THR A 217 19.57 -8.91 14.36
C THR A 217 18.36 -8.30 15.07
N ASN A 218 18.48 -8.12 16.38
CA ASN A 218 17.54 -7.36 17.18
C ASN A 218 18.12 -5.96 17.42
N PRO A 219 17.75 -4.95 16.61
CA PRO A 219 18.36 -3.63 16.73
C PRO A 219 17.98 -2.95 18.03
N VAL A 220 18.91 -2.17 18.57
CA VAL A 220 18.66 -1.25 19.67
C VAL A 220 17.77 -0.12 19.14
N ILE A 221 16.48 -0.18 19.45
CA ILE A 221 15.49 0.77 18.96
C ILE A 221 15.78 2.17 19.53
N PRO A 222 15.71 3.25 18.72
CA PRO A 222 15.87 4.60 19.22
C PRO A 222 14.81 4.92 20.26
N LYS A 223 15.16 5.73 21.26
CA LYS A 223 14.22 6.10 22.33
C LYS A 223 12.95 6.75 21.74
N GLY A 224 11.79 6.24 22.13
CA GLY A 224 10.49 6.76 21.71
C GLY A 224 9.37 5.75 21.90
N GLU A 225 8.12 6.23 21.90
CA GLU A 225 6.93 5.41 22.13
C GLU A 225 6.27 4.93 20.84
N SER A 226 6.47 5.69 19.76
CA SER A 226 5.89 5.41 18.44
C SER A 226 7.01 5.38 17.44
N TRP A 227 7.10 4.30 16.68
CA TRP A 227 8.20 4.05 15.77
C TRP A 227 7.74 3.58 14.40
N MET A 228 8.59 3.81 13.41
CA MET A 228 8.37 3.47 12.01
C MET A 228 9.63 2.88 11.44
N VAL A 229 9.47 1.92 10.53
CA VAL A 229 10.55 1.24 9.83
C VAL A 229 10.45 1.56 8.35
N SER A 230 11.59 1.78 7.73
CA SER A 230 11.74 1.91 6.27
C SER A 230 13.12 1.44 5.87
N ASP A 231 13.38 1.36 4.56
CA ASP A 231 14.67 1.00 4.02
C ASP A 231 15.25 2.11 3.11
N TYR A 232 16.54 1.98 2.85
CA TYR A 232 17.25 2.61 1.75
C TYR A 232 17.44 1.59 0.65
N GLN A 233 17.41 2.04 -0.61
CA GLN A 233 17.77 1.21 -1.77
C GLN A 233 19.22 0.66 -1.72
N SER A 234 20.01 1.03 -0.71
CA SER A 234 21.32 0.46 -0.43
C SER A 234 21.29 -0.76 0.52
N GLY A 235 20.12 -1.29 0.89
CA GLY A 235 20.00 -2.40 1.85
C GLY A 235 20.26 -1.99 3.31
N ARG A 236 20.05 -0.71 3.66
CA ARG A 236 20.12 -0.22 5.04
C ARG A 236 18.72 0.03 5.57
N PHE A 237 18.51 -0.24 6.86
CA PHE A 237 17.24 0.07 7.51
C PHE A 237 17.29 1.45 8.16
N LEU A 238 16.12 2.06 8.27
CA LEU A 238 15.88 3.27 9.02
C LEU A 238 14.76 3.00 10.02
N ILE A 239 15.07 3.22 11.30
CA ILE A 239 14.08 3.22 12.37
C ILE A 239 13.96 4.65 12.88
N SER A 240 12.75 5.17 12.83
CA SER A 240 12.41 6.47 13.40
C SER A 240 11.51 6.25 14.61
N ALA A 241 11.75 6.96 15.70
CA ALA A 241 11.01 6.85 16.95
C ALA A 241 10.72 8.24 17.52
N ILE A 242 9.52 8.44 18.06
CA ILE A 242 9.10 9.73 18.58
C ILE A 242 9.09 9.68 20.12
N ASP A 243 9.99 10.46 20.72
CA ASP A 243 10.12 10.67 22.16
C ASP A 243 9.27 11.87 22.56
N LYS A 244 8.00 11.61 22.88
CA LYS A 244 7.03 12.65 23.25
C LYS A 244 7.48 13.42 24.50
N ALA A 245 8.02 12.71 25.49
CA ALA A 245 8.48 13.30 26.75
C ALA A 245 9.65 14.29 26.54
N ALA A 246 10.56 13.98 25.62
CA ALA A 246 11.68 14.86 25.28
C ALA A 246 11.36 15.88 24.18
N GLY A 247 10.20 15.77 23.51
CA GLY A 247 9.87 16.58 22.33
C GLY A 247 10.87 16.35 21.19
N LYS A 248 11.20 15.08 20.90
CA LYS A 248 12.20 14.73 19.88
C LYS A 248 11.71 13.63 18.96
N LEU A 249 12.07 13.76 17.68
CA LEU A 249 12.10 12.67 16.73
C LEU A 249 13.53 12.12 16.68
N ASN A 250 13.71 10.85 17.01
CA ASN A 250 14.99 10.15 16.89
C ASN A 250 14.96 9.27 15.65
N VAL A 251 15.94 9.41 14.76
CA VAL A 251 16.04 8.60 13.55
C VAL A 251 17.41 7.96 13.49
N ALA A 252 17.44 6.65 13.30
CA ALA A 252 18.68 5.90 13.24
C ALA A 252 18.73 4.96 12.04
N THR A 253 19.93 4.76 11.51
CA THR A 253 20.19 3.83 10.42
C THR A 253 20.88 2.57 10.91
N TYR A 254 20.53 1.43 10.35
CA TYR A 254 21.05 0.11 10.72
C TYR A 254 21.48 -0.65 9.47
N VAL A 255 22.38 -1.61 9.68
CA VAL A 255 22.64 -2.72 8.76
C VAL A 255 22.20 -4.00 9.45
N ALA A 256 21.78 -5.00 8.67
CA ALA A 256 21.25 -6.24 9.22
C ALA A 256 22.25 -7.00 10.12
N SER A 257 23.55 -6.74 10.01
CA SER A 257 24.62 -7.40 10.77
C SER A 257 25.00 -6.72 12.09
N SER A 258 24.36 -5.61 12.47
CA SER A 258 24.71 -4.88 13.70
C SER A 258 23.47 -4.44 14.49
N PRO A 259 23.37 -4.76 15.79
CA PRO A 259 22.26 -4.30 16.62
C PRO A 259 22.36 -2.80 16.92
N ASP A 260 23.56 -2.24 16.91
CA ASP A 260 23.79 -0.84 17.21
C ASP A 260 23.50 0.04 15.99
N PRO A 261 22.94 1.25 16.20
CA PRO A 261 22.73 2.19 15.12
C PRO A 261 24.08 2.67 14.55
N LEU A 262 24.21 2.67 13.22
CA LEU A 262 25.37 3.23 12.55
C LEU A 262 25.47 4.75 12.73
N VAL A 263 24.33 5.42 12.61
CA VAL A 263 24.17 6.87 12.77
C VAL A 263 22.80 7.13 13.37
N THR A 264 22.77 8.02 14.35
CA THR A 264 21.53 8.53 14.96
C THR A 264 21.48 10.04 14.79
N VAL A 265 20.33 10.56 14.41
CA VAL A 265 20.01 11.99 14.36
C VAL A 265 18.78 12.24 15.20
N SER A 266 18.86 13.21 16.12
CA SER A 266 17.74 13.65 16.95
C SER A 266 17.28 15.03 16.54
N ILE A 267 16.00 15.16 16.20
CA ILE A 267 15.37 16.36 15.67
C ILE A 267 14.37 16.87 16.70
N PRO A 268 14.52 18.11 17.20
CA PRO A 268 13.55 18.69 18.11
C PRO A 268 12.22 18.91 17.40
N ILE A 269 11.13 18.61 18.09
CA ILE A 269 9.75 18.90 17.66
C ILE A 269 9.06 19.66 18.79
N ASP A 270 8.30 20.69 18.44
CA ASP A 270 7.53 21.51 19.39
C ASP A 270 6.18 20.85 19.75
N LEU A 271 6.25 19.58 20.16
CA LEU A 271 5.09 18.78 20.53
C LEU A 271 4.43 19.32 21.82
N HIS A 272 3.10 19.42 21.83
CA HIS A 272 2.35 19.69 23.07
C HIS A 272 2.57 18.56 24.09
N LYS A 273 2.66 18.89 25.39
CA LYS A 273 2.93 17.89 26.46
C LYS A 273 1.90 16.75 26.52
N SER A 274 0.64 17.06 26.21
CA SER A 274 -0.45 16.06 26.06
C SER A 274 -0.86 15.87 24.60
N GLY A 275 0.01 16.26 23.67
CA GLY A 275 -0.26 16.28 22.25
C GLY A 275 -0.16 14.90 21.64
N ASP A 276 -1.05 14.64 20.68
CA ASP A 276 -0.98 13.47 19.84
C ASP A 276 -0.22 13.76 18.55
N ILE A 277 0.33 12.68 18.00
CA ILE A 277 0.91 12.64 16.67
C ILE A 277 -0.15 11.98 15.80
N TYR A 278 -0.74 12.75 14.90
CA TYR A 278 -1.84 12.26 14.09
C TYR A 278 -1.35 11.35 12.97
N SER A 279 -0.17 11.62 12.43
CA SER A 279 0.40 10.83 11.34
C SER A 279 1.89 11.13 11.17
N ALA A 280 2.66 10.12 10.78
CA ALA A 280 4.03 10.27 10.34
C ALA A 280 4.28 9.38 9.12
N LYS A 281 5.11 9.84 8.18
CA LYS A 281 5.56 9.10 6.98
C LYS A 281 6.98 9.48 6.62
N THR A 282 7.68 8.57 5.97
CA THR A 282 9.08 8.74 5.58
C THR A 282 9.30 8.26 4.16
N ILE A 283 10.28 8.87 3.47
CA ILE A 283 10.81 8.40 2.19
C ILE A 283 12.32 8.62 2.13
N SER A 284 13.03 7.61 1.65
CA SER A 284 14.48 7.66 1.42
C SER A 284 14.78 8.10 -0.01
N ALA A 285 15.80 8.94 -0.18
CA ALA A 285 16.31 9.28 -1.51
C ALA A 285 17.00 8.06 -2.14
N PRO A 286 16.79 7.76 -3.44
CA PRO A 286 17.32 6.56 -4.11
C PRO A 286 18.85 6.40 -4.01
N ASP A 287 19.60 7.47 -4.29
CA ASP A 287 21.07 7.41 -4.45
C ASP A 287 21.83 8.18 -3.36
N SER A 288 21.20 8.44 -2.21
CA SER A 288 21.86 9.16 -1.13
C SER A 288 21.37 8.73 0.23
N LEU A 289 22.23 8.87 1.24
CA LEU A 289 21.87 8.69 2.65
C LEU A 289 21.13 9.93 3.17
N ILE A 290 20.08 10.30 2.44
CA ILE A 290 19.14 11.36 2.75
C ILE A 290 17.77 10.72 2.96
N ASN A 291 17.13 11.08 4.06
CA ASN A 291 15.76 10.70 4.34
C ASN A 291 14.90 11.95 4.54
N TYR A 292 13.68 11.90 4.04
CA TYR A 292 12.66 12.90 4.33
C TYR A 292 11.61 12.29 5.24
N MET A 293 11.25 13.01 6.30
CA MET A 293 10.22 12.59 7.23
C MET A 293 9.21 13.71 7.41
N ALA A 294 7.94 13.39 7.26
CA ALA A 294 6.84 14.31 7.51
C ALA A 294 6.04 13.83 8.73
N ILE A 295 5.67 14.76 9.61
CA ILE A 295 4.86 14.49 10.81
C ILE A 295 3.77 15.55 10.93
N ILE A 296 2.53 15.10 11.16
CA ILE A 296 1.42 15.95 11.58
C ILE A 296 1.18 15.72 13.08
N TYR A 297 1.17 16.80 13.87
CA TYR A 297 1.03 16.75 15.32
C TYR A 297 0.38 18.02 15.87
N LEU A 298 0.03 17.98 17.15
CA LEU A 298 -0.43 19.15 17.90
C LEU A 298 0.78 19.86 18.55
N ASN A 299 1.02 21.12 18.15
CA ASN A 299 2.14 21.91 18.66
C ASN A 299 1.89 22.48 20.06
N GLN A 300 2.90 23.10 20.68
CA GLN A 300 2.78 23.69 22.03
C GLN A 300 1.65 24.72 22.18
N ASN A 301 1.25 25.39 21.10
CA ASN A 301 0.14 26.34 21.07
C ASN A 301 -1.24 25.69 20.87
N ARG A 302 -1.30 24.35 20.80
CA ARG A 302 -2.50 23.57 20.49
C ARG A 302 -3.04 23.80 19.09
N GLU A 303 -2.14 24.05 18.15
CA GLU A 303 -2.43 24.17 16.72
C GLU A 303 -1.87 22.95 15.99
N VAL A 304 -2.56 22.52 14.93
CA VAL A 304 -2.08 21.40 14.12
C VAL A 304 -0.95 21.89 13.23
N ALA A 305 0.19 21.20 13.28
CA ALA A 305 1.36 21.54 12.51
C ALA A 305 1.82 20.35 11.64
N LEU A 306 2.26 20.64 10.42
CA LEU A 306 3.09 19.77 9.60
C LEU A 306 4.55 20.15 9.81
N SER A 307 5.37 19.20 10.26
CA SER A 307 6.83 19.31 10.21
C SER A 307 7.36 18.38 9.14
N VAL A 308 8.19 18.90 8.24
CA VAL A 308 8.93 18.12 7.25
C VAL A 308 10.42 18.29 7.51
N ALA A 309 11.08 17.19 7.83
CA ALA A 309 12.50 17.11 8.07
C ALA A 309 13.23 16.46 6.88
N LYS A 310 14.40 16.98 6.57
CA LYS A 310 15.39 16.37 5.67
C LYS A 310 16.61 16.03 6.51
N ILE A 311 16.99 14.77 6.49
CA ILE A 311 18.03 14.20 7.34
C ILE A 311 19.17 13.75 6.44
N HIS A 312 20.39 14.18 6.75
CA HIS A 312 21.57 13.87 5.98
C HIS A 312 22.52 13.03 6.85
N PHE A 313 22.50 11.71 6.71
CA PHE A 313 23.18 10.81 7.66
C PHE A 313 24.70 10.86 7.55
N ASN A 314 25.24 11.15 6.36
CA ASN A 314 26.69 11.30 6.17
C ASN A 314 27.26 12.47 6.99
N THR A 315 26.57 13.60 7.02
CA THR A 315 26.99 14.80 7.75
C THR A 315 26.37 14.90 9.13
N ARG A 316 25.42 14.02 9.46
CA ARG A 316 24.61 14.02 10.70
C ARG A 316 23.85 15.34 10.91
N THR A 317 23.55 16.04 9.81
CA THR A 317 22.80 17.30 9.83
C THR A 317 21.35 17.07 9.45
N TYR A 318 20.48 17.97 9.88
CA TYR A 318 19.10 18.00 9.45
C TYR A 318 18.65 19.43 9.16
N SER A 319 17.60 19.56 8.36
CA SER A 319 16.85 20.80 8.14
C SER A 319 15.36 20.51 8.30
N VAL A 320 14.61 21.45 8.85
CA VAL A 320 13.17 21.30 9.11
C VAL A 320 12.42 22.50 8.55
N ILE A 321 11.26 22.25 7.95
CA ILE A 321 10.25 23.27 7.69
C ILE A 321 8.98 22.91 8.46
N ASN A 322 8.38 23.91 9.10
CA ASN A 322 7.14 23.76 9.84
C ASN A 322 6.05 24.61 9.20
N GLU A 323 4.83 24.08 9.17
CA GLU A 323 3.64 24.77 8.68
C GLU A 323 2.50 24.55 9.67
N VAL A 324 1.92 25.64 10.16
CA VAL A 324 0.84 25.62 11.14
C VAL A 324 -0.49 25.86 10.43
N PHE A 325 -1.46 24.97 10.64
CA PHE A 325 -2.79 25.04 10.06
C PHE A 325 -3.79 25.75 10.98
N ASP A 326 -3.49 27.01 11.29
CA ASP A 326 -4.41 27.88 12.03
C ASP A 326 -5.62 28.32 11.17
N LYS A 327 -6.60 28.99 11.78
CA LYS A 327 -7.80 29.45 11.05
C LYS A 327 -7.50 30.40 9.90
N LYS A 328 -6.47 31.25 10.03
CA LYS A 328 -6.09 32.24 9.03
C LYS A 328 -5.42 31.54 7.83
N HIS A 329 -4.43 30.70 8.09
CA HIS A 329 -3.76 29.90 7.07
C HIS A 329 -4.73 29.00 6.32
N MET A 330 -5.65 28.33 7.04
CA MET A 330 -6.70 27.53 6.40
C MET A 330 -7.63 28.35 5.50
N LYS A 331 -7.86 29.63 5.81
CA LYS A 331 -8.61 30.54 4.93
C LYS A 331 -7.80 30.94 3.71
N GLU A 332 -6.52 31.27 3.89
CA GLU A 332 -5.60 31.59 2.77
C GLU A 332 -5.48 30.43 1.78
N LEU A 333 -5.37 29.20 2.30
CA LEU A 333 -5.38 27.98 1.49
C LEU A 333 -6.67 27.84 0.65
N LYS A 334 -7.83 28.08 1.25
CA LYS A 334 -9.13 28.05 0.55
C LYS A 334 -9.22 29.13 -0.53
N ASP A 335 -8.82 30.35 -0.19
CA ASP A 335 -8.90 31.51 -1.08
C ASP A 335 -7.91 31.38 -2.27
N SER A 336 -6.81 30.63 -2.09
CA SER A 336 -5.83 30.36 -3.14
C SER A 336 -6.28 29.32 -4.18
N PHE A 337 -7.36 28.59 -3.91
CA PHE A 337 -7.82 27.55 -4.82
C PHE A 337 -8.49 28.13 -6.08
N VAL A 338 -8.00 27.69 -7.23
CA VAL A 338 -8.63 27.97 -8.52
C VAL A 338 -9.17 26.67 -9.08
N ALA A 339 -10.50 26.53 -9.04
CA ALA A 339 -11.21 25.40 -9.64
C ALA A 339 -10.88 25.29 -11.13
N SER A 340 -10.50 24.08 -11.57
CA SER A 340 -10.32 23.80 -12.99
C SER A 340 -11.67 23.63 -13.70
N ASP A 341 -12.66 23.08 -13.00
CA ASP A 341 -14.06 23.02 -13.38
C ASP A 341 -14.95 23.45 -12.20
N LYS A 342 -15.51 24.67 -12.28
CA LYS A 342 -16.38 25.24 -11.22
C LYS A 342 -17.60 24.38 -10.86
N LYS A 343 -18.03 23.44 -11.71
CA LYS A 343 -19.19 22.58 -11.42
C LYS A 343 -18.82 21.33 -10.62
N ASN A 344 -17.59 20.84 -10.79
CA ASN A 344 -17.16 19.57 -10.23
C ASN A 344 -16.06 19.72 -9.17
N ASP A 345 -15.41 20.87 -9.09
CA ASP A 345 -14.30 21.13 -8.18
C ASP A 345 -14.76 21.98 -6.98
N ASP A 346 -15.35 21.33 -5.99
CA ASP A 346 -15.59 21.94 -4.68
C ASP A 346 -14.52 21.48 -3.69
N LEU A 347 -13.96 22.43 -2.93
CA LEU A 347 -13.02 22.13 -1.86
C LEU A 347 -13.72 21.99 -0.53
N THR A 348 -13.89 20.75 -0.12
CA THR A 348 -14.21 20.45 1.26
C THR A 348 -12.93 20.41 2.09
N PHE A 349 -12.89 21.23 3.14
CA PHE A 349 -11.92 21.10 4.22
C PHE A 349 -12.67 20.75 5.50
N SER A 350 -12.43 19.57 6.05
CA SER A 350 -12.80 19.28 7.42
C SER A 350 -11.76 19.85 8.41
N SER A 351 -12.03 19.70 9.71
CA SER A 351 -11.16 20.26 10.76
C SER A 351 -9.70 19.81 10.62
N PRO A 352 -8.70 20.71 10.73
CA PRO A 352 -7.29 20.35 10.75
C PRO A 352 -6.93 19.29 11.81
N ASN A 353 -7.73 19.18 12.88
CA ASN A 353 -7.55 18.17 13.94
C ASN A 353 -7.65 16.73 13.45
N PHE A 354 -8.13 16.50 12.22
CA PHE A 354 -8.21 15.20 11.59
C PHE A 354 -7.23 15.04 10.41
N PHE A 355 -6.30 15.98 10.22
CA PHE A 355 -5.27 15.86 9.20
C PHE A 355 -4.36 14.67 9.47
N GLY A 356 -4.12 13.92 8.40
CA GLY A 356 -3.11 12.88 8.35
C GLY A 356 -2.37 12.92 7.03
N ILE A 357 -1.14 12.42 7.04
CA ILE A 357 -0.29 12.34 5.85
C ILE A 357 -0.71 11.09 5.09
N ARG A 358 -1.09 11.26 3.82
CA ARG A 358 -1.51 10.18 2.93
C ARG A 358 -0.35 9.64 2.13
N SER A 359 0.50 10.52 1.59
CA SER A 359 1.75 10.10 0.95
C SER A 359 2.89 11.10 1.16
N VAL A 360 4.10 10.58 1.06
CA VAL A 360 5.36 11.33 0.95
C VAL A 360 6.13 10.72 -0.21
N GLU A 361 6.28 11.47 -1.29
CA GLU A 361 6.84 10.99 -2.55
C GLU A 361 8.00 11.88 -3.00
N LEU A 362 9.03 11.27 -3.60
CA LEU A 362 10.18 11.96 -4.15
C LEU A 362 10.17 11.83 -5.67
N TYR A 363 10.04 12.98 -6.35
CA TYR A 363 9.95 13.10 -7.80
C TYR A 363 11.13 13.93 -8.30
N GLY A 364 12.23 13.26 -8.64
CA GLY A 364 13.48 13.92 -9.03
C GLY A 364 13.98 14.85 -7.91
N ASN A 365 13.98 16.16 -8.17
CA ASN A 365 14.41 17.18 -7.21
C ASN A 365 13.28 17.73 -6.33
N LYS A 366 12.08 17.13 -6.36
CA LYS A 366 10.91 17.61 -5.60
C LYS A 366 10.44 16.57 -4.59
N LEU A 367 10.06 17.05 -3.41
CA LEU A 367 9.39 16.28 -2.38
C LEU A 367 7.93 16.71 -2.34
N MET A 368 7.02 15.76 -2.46
CA MET A 368 5.58 15.99 -2.32
C MET A 368 5.07 15.36 -1.03
N VAL A 369 4.40 16.16 -0.20
CA VAL A 369 3.70 15.70 1.01
C VAL A 369 2.21 15.91 0.82
N ALA A 370 1.48 14.81 0.66
CA ALA A 370 0.04 14.81 0.45
C ALA A 370 -0.70 14.60 1.78
N LEU A 371 -1.63 15.49 2.11
CA LEU A 371 -2.40 15.44 3.36
C LEU A 371 -3.88 15.68 3.13
N SER A 372 -4.71 15.10 3.99
CA SER A 372 -6.16 15.27 3.96
C SER A 372 -6.73 15.03 5.35
N SER A 373 -7.86 15.67 5.65
CA SER A 373 -8.59 15.38 6.88
C SER A 373 -9.49 14.17 6.67
N ARG A 374 -9.31 13.15 7.53
CA ARG A 374 -10.10 11.92 7.52
C ARG A 374 -10.72 11.66 8.88
N TYR A 375 -12.03 11.56 8.89
CA TYR A 375 -12.82 11.13 10.04
C TYR A 375 -13.24 9.67 9.87
N VAL A 376 -12.99 8.85 10.89
CA VAL A 376 -13.42 7.44 10.95
C VAL A 376 -14.29 7.28 12.18
N SER A 377 -15.51 6.76 12.00
CA SER A 377 -16.42 6.40 13.08
C SER A 377 -16.86 4.95 12.90
N SER A 378 -16.90 4.20 14.00
CA SER A 378 -17.34 2.81 13.99
C SER A 378 -18.52 2.62 14.95
N TYR A 379 -19.65 2.12 14.44
CA TYR A 379 -20.84 1.82 15.23
C TYR A 379 -21.48 0.51 14.75
N ASN A 380 -21.81 -0.41 15.67
CA ASN A 380 -22.48 -1.69 15.37
C ASN A 380 -21.95 -2.43 14.13
N LYS A 381 -20.62 -2.63 14.05
CA LYS A 381 -19.90 -3.29 12.92
C LYS A 381 -19.90 -2.52 11.60
N ILE A 382 -20.42 -1.30 11.55
CA ILE A 382 -20.33 -0.38 10.41
C ILE A 382 -19.19 0.60 10.68
N VAL A 383 -18.31 0.82 9.69
CA VAL A 383 -17.23 1.81 9.76
C VAL A 383 -17.49 2.91 8.75
N ILE A 384 -17.95 4.06 9.21
CA ILE A 384 -18.11 5.25 8.37
C ILE A 384 -16.77 5.96 8.30
N THR A 385 -16.30 6.23 7.08
CA THR A 385 -15.11 7.03 6.83
C THR A 385 -15.46 8.15 5.86
N ALA A 386 -15.10 9.37 6.23
CA ALA A 386 -15.24 10.55 5.41
C ALA A 386 -13.87 11.21 5.28
N GLU A 387 -13.45 11.50 4.06
CA GLU A 387 -12.20 12.16 3.76
C GLU A 387 -12.44 13.38 2.87
N SER A 388 -11.86 14.49 3.29
CA SER A 388 -11.91 15.77 2.61
C SER A 388 -10.93 15.85 1.44
N SER A 389 -10.98 16.96 0.71
CA SER A 389 -10.03 17.25 -0.38
C SER A 389 -8.58 17.12 0.08
N MET A 390 -7.72 16.70 -0.84
CA MET A 390 -6.31 16.46 -0.54
C MET A 390 -5.49 17.71 -0.88
N LEU A 391 -4.67 18.14 0.08
CA LEU A 391 -3.64 19.17 -0.10
C LEU A 391 -2.31 18.50 -0.44
N LEU A 392 -1.72 18.90 -1.55
CA LEU A 392 -0.37 18.55 -1.97
C LEU A 392 0.56 19.72 -1.62
N ASN A 393 1.51 19.47 -0.73
CA ASN A 393 2.57 20.42 -0.41
C ASN A 393 3.83 19.99 -1.14
N VAL A 394 4.32 20.83 -2.04
CA VAL A 394 5.49 20.51 -2.86
C VAL A 394 6.66 21.39 -2.44
N TYR A 395 7.78 20.74 -2.17
CA TYR A 395 9.04 21.34 -1.77
C TYR A 395 10.13 20.95 -2.78
N ASP A 396 11.19 21.76 -2.87
CA ASP A 396 12.42 21.28 -3.48
C ASP A 396 13.19 20.33 -2.54
N LYS A 397 14.26 19.73 -3.05
CA LYS A 397 15.15 18.85 -2.27
C LYS A 397 15.81 19.51 -1.06
N ASN A 398 15.73 20.83 -0.90
CA ASN A 398 16.24 21.59 0.25
C ASN A 398 15.12 22.07 1.17
N LEU A 399 13.92 21.52 1.02
CA LEU A 399 12.72 21.87 1.77
C LEU A 399 12.25 23.32 1.57
N LYS A 400 12.67 23.99 0.50
CA LYS A 400 12.05 25.26 0.11
C LYS A 400 10.70 24.96 -0.50
N LYS A 401 9.65 25.45 0.16
CA LYS A 401 8.27 25.37 -0.34
C LYS A 401 8.17 26.00 -1.74
N GLN A 402 7.59 25.26 -2.67
CA GLN A 402 7.38 25.70 -4.05
C GLN A 402 5.93 26.17 -4.22
N TYR A 403 4.97 25.30 -3.93
CA TYR A 403 3.55 25.60 -4.08
C TYR A 403 2.67 24.64 -3.26
N HIS A 404 1.40 25.02 -3.14
CA HIS A 404 0.32 24.17 -2.68
C HIS A 404 -0.60 23.86 -3.86
N GLN A 405 -1.08 22.63 -3.96
CA GLN A 405 -2.08 22.25 -4.95
C GLN A 405 -3.16 21.39 -4.31
N PHE A 406 -4.40 21.58 -4.72
CA PHE A 406 -5.52 20.79 -4.23
C PHE A 406 -5.97 19.75 -5.24
N LEU A 407 -6.35 18.58 -4.73
CA LEU A 407 -7.14 17.59 -5.44
C LEU A 407 -8.55 17.60 -4.82
N PRO A 408 -9.59 18.04 -5.57
CA PRO A 408 -10.97 18.15 -5.09
C PRO A 408 -11.64 16.77 -4.99
N ARG A 409 -11.12 15.99 -4.04
CA ARG A 409 -11.42 14.59 -3.81
C ARG A 409 -12.07 14.42 -2.45
N GLU A 410 -13.34 14.77 -2.37
CA GLU A 410 -14.18 14.29 -1.29
C GLU A 410 -14.51 12.81 -1.50
N PHE A 411 -14.35 12.00 -0.45
CA PHE A 411 -14.68 10.59 -0.51
C PHE A 411 -15.35 10.12 0.78
N TYR A 412 -16.53 9.52 0.64
CA TYR A 412 -17.31 8.95 1.74
C TYR A 412 -17.52 7.45 1.52
N ASN A 413 -17.19 6.61 2.50
CA ASN A 413 -17.38 5.15 2.41
C ASN A 413 -17.69 4.49 3.76
N MET A 414 -18.38 3.35 3.73
CA MET A 414 -18.74 2.50 4.88
C MET A 414 -17.77 1.33 5.13
N THR A 415 -16.65 1.24 4.38
CA THR A 415 -15.68 0.13 4.50
C THR A 415 -14.25 0.58 4.78
N ASN A 416 -13.99 1.88 4.98
CA ASN A 416 -12.64 2.46 5.17
C ASN A 416 -11.64 2.11 4.04
N GLN A 417 -12.13 1.87 2.82
CA GLN A 417 -11.35 1.55 1.62
C GLN A 417 -11.58 2.55 0.49
N GLY A 418 -10.67 2.61 -0.49
CA GLY A 418 -10.81 3.45 -1.68
C GLY A 418 -10.36 4.90 -1.50
N PHE A 419 -9.71 5.21 -0.37
CA PHE A 419 -9.24 6.55 0.03
C PHE A 419 -7.83 6.89 -0.44
N ASP A 420 -7.05 5.94 -0.96
CA ASP A 420 -5.69 6.22 -1.42
C ASP A 420 -5.69 6.88 -2.82
N VAL A 421 -4.66 7.67 -3.13
CA VAL A 421 -4.42 8.19 -4.50
C VAL A 421 -3.29 7.38 -5.09
N ALA A 422 -3.43 6.93 -6.33
CA ALA A 422 -2.31 6.39 -7.08
C ALA A 422 -1.58 7.54 -7.79
N PHE A 423 -0.27 7.66 -7.60
CA PHE A 423 0.56 8.65 -8.24
C PHE A 423 1.54 7.98 -9.22
N ASN A 424 1.80 8.63 -10.36
CA ASN A 424 2.84 8.22 -11.29
C ASN A 424 3.43 9.46 -11.98
N LEU A 425 4.76 9.57 -12.00
CA LEU A 425 5.44 10.65 -12.69
C LEU A 425 5.97 10.16 -14.05
N LYS A 426 5.58 10.83 -15.13
CA LYS A 426 6.18 10.65 -16.47
C LYS A 426 6.67 11.99 -17.01
N GLY A 427 7.98 12.15 -17.12
CA GLY A 427 8.58 13.46 -17.41
C GLY A 427 8.27 14.46 -16.30
N SER A 428 7.71 15.61 -16.64
CA SER A 428 7.20 16.60 -15.66
C SER A 428 5.72 16.42 -15.30
N THR A 429 5.03 15.44 -15.89
CA THR A 429 3.60 15.23 -15.65
C THR A 429 3.38 14.21 -14.53
N LEU A 430 2.81 14.67 -13.42
CA LEU A 430 2.27 13.82 -12.37
C LEU A 430 0.85 13.38 -12.74
N LYS A 431 0.71 12.10 -13.04
CA LYS A 431 -0.57 11.41 -13.26
C LYS A 431 -1.12 10.94 -11.93
N MET A 432 -2.42 11.12 -11.75
CA MET A 432 -3.12 10.83 -10.51
C MET A 432 -4.41 10.08 -10.78
N LEU A 433 -4.65 9.04 -10.00
CA LEU A 433 -5.89 8.26 -10.03
C LEU A 433 -6.49 8.20 -8.64
N TYR A 434 -7.76 8.58 -8.52
CA TYR A 434 -8.44 8.59 -7.23
C TYR A 434 -9.95 8.39 -7.35
N ASN A 435 -10.57 7.94 -6.26
CA ASN A 435 -12.03 7.85 -6.17
C ASN A 435 -12.62 9.14 -5.58
N LYS A 436 -13.73 9.60 -6.13
CA LYS A 436 -14.57 10.67 -5.58
C LYS A 436 -15.96 10.13 -5.25
N LYS A 437 -16.51 10.52 -4.10
CA LYS A 437 -17.86 10.18 -3.66
C LYS A 437 -18.36 11.25 -2.70
N SER A 438 -19.25 12.11 -3.18
CA SER A 438 -19.70 13.31 -2.48
C SER A 438 -20.56 13.04 -1.24
N ASN A 439 -21.31 11.93 -1.21
CA ASN A 439 -22.12 11.55 -0.05
C ASN A 439 -22.40 10.03 -0.04
N VAL A 440 -23.09 9.55 0.99
CA VAL A 440 -23.41 8.12 1.17
C VAL A 440 -24.12 7.51 -0.05
N ASN A 441 -25.00 8.30 -0.67
CA ASN A 441 -25.93 7.88 -1.72
C ASN A 441 -25.42 8.16 -3.13
N SER A 442 -24.32 8.89 -3.29
CA SER A 442 -23.71 9.12 -4.61
C SER A 442 -22.84 7.94 -5.01
N ASP A 443 -22.75 7.70 -6.31
CA ASP A 443 -21.85 6.70 -6.88
C ASP A 443 -20.38 7.05 -6.63
N VAL A 444 -19.55 6.02 -6.60
CA VAL A 444 -18.11 6.22 -6.65
C VAL A 444 -17.73 6.59 -8.08
N VAL A 445 -17.11 7.76 -8.25
CA VAL A 445 -16.61 8.24 -9.53
C VAL A 445 -15.09 8.17 -9.52
N PRO A 446 -14.47 7.28 -10.31
CA PRO A 446 -13.02 7.28 -10.49
C PRO A 446 -12.61 8.48 -11.35
N ILE A 447 -11.57 9.18 -10.94
CA ILE A 447 -11.03 10.36 -11.60
C ILE A 447 -9.59 10.09 -11.99
N TYR A 448 -9.26 10.45 -13.23
CA TYR A 448 -7.91 10.59 -13.73
C TYR A 448 -7.54 12.07 -13.81
N SER A 449 -6.37 12.45 -13.33
CA SER A 449 -5.87 13.81 -13.41
C SER A 449 -4.40 13.85 -13.81
N GLU A 450 -4.01 14.90 -14.53
CA GLU A 450 -2.63 15.21 -14.87
C GLU A 450 -2.29 16.59 -14.31
N MET A 451 -1.12 16.71 -13.70
CA MET A 451 -0.58 17.95 -13.16
C MET A 451 0.86 18.12 -13.59
N ASP A 452 1.25 19.34 -13.96
CA ASP A 452 2.65 19.68 -14.13
C ASP A 452 3.31 19.80 -12.74
N ILE A 453 4.22 18.89 -12.42
CA ILE A 453 4.91 18.86 -11.11
C ILE A 453 5.87 20.04 -10.93
N GLU A 454 6.20 20.77 -12.00
CA GLU A 454 7.10 21.92 -11.88
C GLU A 454 6.44 23.13 -11.25
N ASN A 455 5.16 23.36 -11.55
CA ASN A 455 4.42 24.55 -11.14
C ASN A 455 3.06 24.27 -10.48
N GLY A 456 2.64 23.00 -10.37
CA GLY A 456 1.38 22.58 -9.74
C GLY A 456 0.14 22.75 -10.61
N LYS A 457 0.27 23.23 -11.85
CA LYS A 457 -0.89 23.47 -12.73
C LYS A 457 -1.55 22.14 -13.11
N ILE A 458 -2.85 22.01 -12.81
CA ILE A 458 -3.68 20.91 -13.33
C ILE A 458 -3.81 21.08 -14.85
N LEU A 459 -3.37 20.06 -15.59
CA LEU A 459 -3.39 20.02 -17.04
C LEU A 459 -4.69 19.38 -17.56
N LYS A 460 -5.17 18.35 -16.86
CA LYS A 460 -6.32 17.54 -17.27
C LYS A 460 -6.99 16.94 -16.03
N MET A 461 -8.31 16.88 -16.03
CA MET A 461 -9.09 16.15 -15.04
C MET A 461 -10.31 15.55 -15.72
N ASN A 462 -10.37 14.22 -15.78
CA ASN A 462 -11.45 13.49 -16.45
C ASN A 462 -12.02 12.42 -15.53
N LYS A 463 -13.35 12.29 -15.55
CA LYS A 463 -14.01 11.09 -15.03
C LYS A 463 -13.63 9.91 -15.90
N ILE A 464 -13.24 8.79 -15.29
CA ILE A 464 -13.08 7.55 -16.04
C ILE A 464 -14.48 7.00 -16.22
N MET A 465 -14.98 7.09 -17.45
CA MET A 465 -16.24 6.45 -17.84
C MET A 465 -16.02 4.94 -17.83
N GLY A 466 -16.55 4.26 -16.82
CA GLY A 466 -16.62 2.80 -16.83
C GLY A 466 -17.67 2.38 -17.85
N ALA A 467 -17.34 1.48 -18.78
CA ALA A 467 -18.36 0.98 -19.71
C ALA A 467 -19.48 0.21 -18.97
N GLU A 468 -19.19 -0.42 -17.81
CA GLU A 468 -20.15 -1.18 -17.00
C GLU A 468 -19.70 -1.37 -15.53
N THR A 469 -19.14 -0.35 -14.88
CA THR A 469 -18.85 -0.47 -13.44
C THR A 469 -20.15 -0.26 -12.65
N ASN A 470 -20.65 -1.32 -12.00
CA ASN A 470 -21.79 -1.21 -11.07
C ASN A 470 -21.52 -0.09 -10.03
N GLU A 471 -22.57 0.61 -9.60
CA GLU A 471 -22.56 1.73 -8.63
C GLU A 471 -21.78 1.45 -7.33
N ASP A 472 -21.60 0.16 -7.00
CA ASP A 472 -20.93 -0.34 -5.81
C ASP A 472 -19.42 -0.61 -5.98
N TYR A 473 -18.81 -0.44 -7.15
CA TYR A 473 -17.37 -0.66 -7.31
C TYR A 473 -16.55 0.59 -7.03
N PHE A 474 -15.36 0.43 -6.43
CA PHE A 474 -14.37 1.50 -6.30
C PHE A 474 -13.01 1.08 -6.86
N MET A 475 -12.24 2.03 -7.38
CA MET A 475 -10.88 1.76 -7.83
C MET A 475 -9.97 1.44 -6.64
N ASN A 476 -9.28 0.30 -6.69
CA ASN A 476 -8.20 -0.01 -5.77
C ASN A 476 -6.91 0.67 -6.24
N THR A 477 -6.75 1.93 -5.84
CA THR A 477 -5.66 2.81 -6.27
C THR A 477 -4.27 2.30 -5.88
N LYS A 478 -4.13 1.55 -4.79
CA LYS A 478 -2.85 0.94 -4.40
C LYS A 478 -2.36 -0.14 -5.37
N SER A 479 -3.25 -0.63 -6.21
CA SER A 479 -3.06 -1.77 -7.11
C SER A 479 -3.07 -1.36 -8.58
N VAL A 480 -3.02 -0.06 -8.87
CA VAL A 480 -2.95 0.43 -10.25
C VAL A 480 -1.59 0.09 -10.84
N SER A 481 -1.60 -0.60 -11.98
CA SER A 481 -0.41 -0.80 -12.79
C SER A 481 -0.28 0.35 -13.78
N TRP A 482 0.79 1.12 -13.67
CA TRP A 482 1.12 2.11 -14.67
C TRP A 482 1.94 1.49 -15.79
N MET A 483 1.59 1.83 -17.01
CA MET A 483 2.31 1.44 -18.23
C MET A 483 2.61 2.71 -19.02
N ASP A 484 3.38 2.55 -20.09
CA ASP A 484 3.93 3.68 -20.81
C ASP A 484 2.86 4.62 -21.42
N GLN A 485 1.80 4.04 -21.99
CA GLN A 485 0.70 4.76 -22.65
C GLN A 485 -0.67 4.44 -22.05
N SER A 486 -0.70 3.61 -21.02
CA SER A 486 -1.95 3.17 -20.39
C SER A 486 -1.75 2.88 -18.91
N CYS A 487 -2.83 2.59 -18.21
CA CYS A 487 -2.77 1.98 -16.90
C CYS A 487 -3.87 0.92 -16.77
N VAL A 488 -3.58 -0.09 -15.96
CA VAL A 488 -4.55 -1.12 -15.56
C VAL A 488 -5.10 -0.74 -14.22
N ILE A 489 -6.42 -0.54 -14.17
CA ILE A 489 -7.14 -0.11 -12.99
C ILE A 489 -7.97 -1.29 -12.45
N PRO A 490 -7.62 -1.83 -11.28
CA PRO A 490 -8.48 -2.79 -10.60
C PRO A 490 -9.59 -2.09 -9.83
N TYR A 491 -10.81 -2.61 -9.97
CA TYR A 491 -12.01 -2.18 -9.27
C TYR A 491 -12.46 -3.28 -8.33
N LEU A 492 -12.76 -2.94 -7.07
CA LEU A 492 -13.25 -3.87 -6.06
C LEU A 492 -14.73 -3.63 -5.79
N ASP A 493 -15.50 -4.72 -5.72
CA ASP A 493 -16.91 -4.70 -5.35
C ASP A 493 -17.09 -4.35 -3.87
N ARG A 494 -17.97 -3.40 -3.55
CA ARG A 494 -18.38 -3.07 -2.19
C ARG A 494 -19.29 -4.14 -1.56
N GLN A 495 -19.74 -5.15 -2.31
CA GLN A 495 -20.77 -6.08 -1.85
C GLN A 495 -20.42 -6.75 -0.50
N ARG A 496 -21.05 -6.16 0.52
CA ARG A 496 -21.37 -6.63 1.86
C ARG A 496 -20.19 -6.50 2.83
N ALA A 497 -20.42 -5.70 3.88
CA ALA A 497 -19.66 -5.69 5.14
C ALA A 497 -19.55 -7.09 5.81
N PHE A 498 -20.17 -8.13 5.22
CA PHE A 498 -20.20 -9.51 5.68
C PHE A 498 -19.87 -10.53 4.57
N SER A 499 -19.48 -10.12 3.35
CA SER A 499 -19.09 -11.07 2.29
C SER A 499 -17.61 -11.44 2.41
N ILE A 500 -17.35 -12.73 2.21
CA ILE A 500 -16.03 -13.34 2.08
C ILE A 500 -15.49 -13.22 0.64
N LYS A 501 -16.34 -12.87 -0.33
CA LYS A 501 -16.00 -12.76 -1.75
C LYS A 501 -16.10 -11.31 -2.22
N LEU A 502 -15.00 -10.76 -2.73
CA LEU A 502 -14.93 -9.50 -3.46
C LEU A 502 -14.88 -9.76 -4.98
N GLY A 503 -15.83 -9.23 -5.74
CA GLY A 503 -15.65 -9.15 -7.18
C GLY A 503 -14.51 -8.18 -7.50
N MET A 504 -13.60 -8.54 -8.39
CA MET A 504 -12.64 -7.59 -8.97
C MET A 504 -12.82 -7.51 -10.48
N GLN A 505 -12.85 -6.29 -11.01
CA GLN A 505 -12.83 -5.98 -12.44
C GLN A 505 -11.53 -5.26 -12.76
N MET A 506 -11.00 -5.41 -13.98
CA MET A 506 -9.85 -4.64 -14.44
C MET A 506 -10.23 -3.87 -15.69
N GLN A 507 -9.85 -2.59 -15.74
CA GLN A 507 -10.04 -1.72 -16.89
C GLN A 507 -8.70 -1.19 -17.37
N LEU A 508 -8.47 -1.25 -18.67
CA LEU A 508 -7.38 -0.55 -19.32
C LEU A 508 -7.82 0.89 -19.62
N VAL A 509 -7.04 1.87 -19.16
CA VAL A 509 -7.25 3.28 -19.47
C VAL A 509 -6.04 3.80 -20.24
N ASN A 510 -6.26 4.19 -21.49
CA ASN A 510 -5.26 4.87 -22.30
C ASN A 510 -5.24 6.35 -21.92
N HIS A 511 -4.07 6.98 -21.87
CA HIS A 511 -3.94 8.36 -21.42
C HIS A 511 -3.21 9.27 -22.41
#